data_AF-A0A961TXM6-F1
#
_entry.id   AF-A0A961TXM6-F1
#
_cell.length_a   1.000
_cell.length_b   1.000
_cell.length_c   1.000
_cell.angle_alpha   90.00
_cell.angle_beta   90.00
_cell.angle_gamma   90.00
#
_symmetry.space_group_name_H-M   'P 1'
#
loop_
_entity.id
_entity.type
_entity.pdbx_description
1 polymer ?
#
loop_
_entity_poly.entity_id
_entity_poly.type
_entity_poly.pdbx_seq_one_letter_code
_entity_poly.pdbx_strand_id
1 'polypeptide(L)'
;MFNRSEIMKAAWAGAKAGYASVWAGMSATAKRNVFAYALRQTWAAAKAKAAGAVRRSAEELRQQLYMLDCKTRWTAADYAAADALRGEIRQAA
;
A
#
# COMPACT_ATOMS: atom_id res chain seq x y z
N MET A 1 3.77 0.03 10.23
CA MET A 1 4.09 -1.31 10.78
C MET A 1 3.11 -2.32 10.19
N PHE A 2 3.57 -3.47 9.66
CA PHE A 2 2.67 -4.44 9.03
C PHE A 2 1.83 -5.19 10.06
N ASN A 3 0.50 -5.20 9.90
CA ASN A 3 -0.39 -5.98 10.76
C ASN A 3 -0.35 -7.46 10.34
N ARG A 4 0.51 -8.24 11.02
CA ARG A 4 0.77 -9.64 10.70
C ARG A 4 -0.47 -10.53 10.77
N SER A 5 -1.38 -10.27 11.73
CA SER A 5 -2.58 -11.09 11.92
C SER A 5 -3.57 -10.89 10.76
N GLU A 6 -3.74 -9.67 10.28
CA GLU A 6 -4.57 -9.37 9.10
C GLU A 6 -4.00 -9.99 7.82
N ILE A 7 -2.67 -9.97 7.65
CA ILE A 7 -2.04 -10.61 6.49
C ILE A 7 -2.24 -12.14 6.53
N MET A 8 -2.13 -12.76 7.71
CA MET A 8 -2.41 -14.20 7.87
C MET A 8 -3.87 -14.56 7.59
N LYS A 9 -4.84 -13.75 8.08
CA LYS A 9 -6.27 -13.96 7.78
C LYS A 9 -6.55 -13.84 6.29
N ALA A 10 -6.00 -12.82 5.63
CA ALA A 10 -6.14 -12.62 4.18
C ALA A 10 -5.54 -13.78 3.39
N ALA A 11 -4.36 -14.27 3.78
CA ALA A 11 -3.73 -15.43 3.17
C ALA A 11 -4.59 -16.70 3.31
N TRP A 12 -5.17 -16.92 4.49
CA TRP A 12 -6.03 -18.07 4.77
C TRP A 12 -7.33 -18.02 3.96
N ALA A 13 -7.97 -16.85 3.91
CA ALA A 13 -9.16 -16.63 3.10
C ALA A 13 -8.89 -16.85 1.61
N GLY A 14 -7.79 -16.30 1.07
CA GLY A 14 -7.39 -16.48 -0.32
C GLY A 14 -7.06 -17.94 -0.67
N ALA A 15 -6.33 -18.64 0.20
CA ALA A 15 -6.03 -20.06 0.03
C ALA A 15 -7.30 -20.91 -0.05
N LYS A 16 -8.26 -20.68 0.85
CA LYS A 16 -9.50 -21.46 0.89
C LYS A 16 -10.43 -21.12 -0.28
N ALA A 17 -10.51 -19.85 -0.69
CA ALA A 17 -11.35 -19.42 -1.79
C ALA A 17 -10.84 -19.93 -3.16
N GLY A 18 -9.54 -19.82 -3.41
CA GLY A 18 -8.94 -20.23 -4.68
C GLY A 18 -8.99 -21.74 -4.95
N TYR A 19 -9.17 -22.54 -3.90
CA TYR A 19 -9.20 -24.01 -3.97
C TYR A 19 -10.49 -24.59 -3.37
N ALA A 20 -11.55 -23.79 -3.23
CA ALA A 20 -12.77 -24.18 -2.51
C ALA A 20 -13.37 -25.51 -2.99
N SER A 21 -13.34 -25.76 -4.30
CA SER A 21 -13.87 -26.98 -4.94
C SER A 21 -13.12 -28.26 -4.59
N VAL A 22 -11.82 -28.16 -4.28
CA VAL A 22 -10.95 -29.32 -3.99
C VAL A 22 -10.47 -29.36 -2.55
N TRP A 23 -10.68 -28.29 -1.78
CA TRP A 23 -10.12 -28.09 -0.44
C TRP A 23 -10.43 -29.24 0.52
N ALA A 24 -11.66 -29.77 0.49
CA ALA A 24 -12.08 -30.86 1.35
C ALA A 24 -11.26 -32.15 1.08
N GLY A 25 -10.96 -32.45 -0.19
CA GLY A 25 -10.20 -33.63 -0.62
C GLY A 25 -8.68 -33.47 -0.57
N MET A 26 -8.17 -32.27 -0.27
CA MET A 26 -6.71 -32.05 -0.21
C MET A 26 -6.08 -32.66 1.05
N SER A 27 -4.91 -33.26 0.87
CA SER A 27 -4.07 -33.70 1.99
C SER A 27 -3.59 -32.51 2.85
N ALA A 28 -3.21 -32.79 4.10
CA ALA A 28 -2.71 -31.76 5.01
C ALA A 28 -1.46 -31.04 4.45
N THR A 29 -0.56 -31.78 3.79
CA THR A 29 0.64 -31.23 3.15
C THR A 29 0.28 -30.29 1.99
N ALA A 30 -0.69 -30.69 1.16
CA ALA A 30 -1.14 -29.84 0.06
C ALA A 30 -1.78 -28.53 0.56
N LYS A 31 -2.59 -28.59 1.64
CA LYS A 31 -3.17 -27.41 2.29
C LYS A 31 -2.09 -26.47 2.83
N ARG A 32 -1.03 -27.00 3.45
CA ARG A 32 0.11 -26.21 3.94
C ARG A 32 0.84 -25.51 2.79
N ASN A 33 1.07 -26.20 1.68
CA ASN A 33 1.75 -25.63 0.51
C ASN A 33 0.92 -24.51 -0.14
N VAL A 34 -0.38 -24.71 -0.30
CA VAL A 34 -1.30 -23.68 -0.81
C VAL A 34 -1.33 -22.47 0.12
N PHE A 35 -1.42 -22.68 1.43
CA PHE A 35 -1.38 -21.58 2.39
C PHE A 35 -0.05 -20.83 2.37
N ALA A 36 1.08 -21.54 2.30
CA ALA A 36 2.40 -20.91 2.21
C ALA A 36 2.54 -20.06 0.93
N TYR A 37 1.99 -20.53 -0.19
CA TYR A 37 1.95 -19.78 -1.44
C TYR A 37 1.08 -18.51 -1.31
N ALA A 38 -0.14 -18.65 -0.79
CA ALA A 38 -1.04 -17.51 -0.54
C ALA A 38 -0.44 -16.51 0.46
N LEU A 39 0.29 -16.97 1.46
CA LEU A 39 0.98 -16.12 2.43
C LEU A 39 2.09 -15.31 1.77
N ARG A 40 2.88 -15.92 0.87
CA ARG A 40 3.91 -15.20 0.10
C ARG A 40 3.29 -14.13 -0.79
N GLN A 41 2.19 -14.45 -1.49
CA GLN A 41 1.50 -13.48 -2.34
C GLN A 41 0.91 -12.32 -1.54
N THR A 42 0.20 -12.60 -0.45
CA THR A 42 -0.39 -11.55 0.40
C THR A 42 0.67 -10.70 1.09
N TRP A 43 1.82 -11.29 1.47
CA TRP A 43 2.95 -10.54 1.98
C TRP A 43 3.58 -9.64 0.92
N ALA A 44 3.73 -10.13 -0.31
CA ALA A 44 4.19 -9.33 -1.45
C ALA A 44 3.21 -8.20 -1.77
N ALA A 45 1.90 -8.45 -1.75
CA ALA A 45 0.86 -7.45 -1.95
C ALA A 45 0.83 -6.42 -0.81
N ALA A 46 1.04 -6.83 0.44
CA ALA A 46 1.13 -5.92 1.57
C ALA A 46 2.39 -5.04 1.45
N LYS A 47 3.52 -5.62 1.06
CA LYS A 47 4.74 -4.85 0.73
C LYS A 47 4.51 -3.91 -0.45
N ALA A 48 3.84 -4.36 -1.52
CA ALA A 48 3.52 -3.55 -2.68
C ALA A 48 2.52 -2.43 -2.34
N LYS A 49 1.56 -2.66 -1.44
CA LYS A 49 0.64 -1.64 -0.94
C LYS A 49 1.34 -0.64 -0.02
N ALA A 50 2.30 -1.08 0.79
CA ALA A 50 3.18 -0.18 1.53
C ALA A 50 4.15 0.57 0.60
N ALA A 51 4.56 -0.07 -0.49
CA ALA A 51 5.36 0.52 -1.56
C ALA A 51 4.53 1.35 -2.56
N GLY A 52 3.20 1.25 -2.54
CA GLY A 52 2.25 2.06 -3.31
C GLY A 52 1.63 3.16 -2.45
N ALA A 53 1.70 3.01 -1.13
CA ALA A 53 1.71 4.09 -0.16
C ALA A 53 3.11 4.74 -0.06
N VAL A 54 3.98 4.50 -1.06
CA VAL A 54 5.17 5.31 -1.28
C VAL A 54 4.68 6.72 -1.54
N ARG A 55 5.15 7.60 -0.65
CA ARG A 55 5.31 9.04 -0.84
C ARG A 55 4.98 9.46 -2.27
N ARG A 56 4.05 10.42 -2.41
CA ARG A 56 3.95 11.26 -3.60
C ARG A 56 5.36 11.51 -4.11
N SER A 57 5.62 11.19 -5.38
CA SER A 57 6.96 11.36 -5.93
C SER A 57 7.39 12.81 -5.76
N ALA A 58 8.69 13.08 -5.63
CA ALA A 58 9.16 14.46 -5.51
C ALA A 58 8.69 15.33 -6.70
N GLU A 59 8.42 14.71 -7.85
CA GLU A 59 7.85 15.34 -9.04
C GLU A 59 6.36 15.68 -8.86
N GLU A 60 5.54 14.75 -8.36
CA GLU A 60 4.12 15.00 -8.04
C GLU A 60 3.95 16.09 -6.98
N LEU A 61 4.81 16.10 -5.95
CA LEU A 61 4.80 17.13 -4.92
C LEU A 61 5.18 18.51 -5.48
N ARG A 62 6.16 18.58 -6.39
CA ARG A 62 6.54 19.83 -7.09
C ARG A 62 5.42 20.32 -8.00
N GLN A 63 4.72 19.41 -8.69
CA GLN A 63 3.58 19.77 -9.53
C GLN A 63 2.44 20.39 -8.70
N GLN A 64 2.16 19.84 -7.52
CA GLN A 64 1.14 20.40 -6.62
C GLN A 64 1.55 21.77 -6.06
N LEU A 65 2.84 21.97 -5.76
CA LEU A 65 3.36 23.26 -5.35
C LEU A 65 3.23 24.30 -6.49
N TYR A 66 3.54 23.90 -7.73
CA TYR A 66 3.37 24.75 -8.91
C TYR A 66 1.90 25.18 -9.12
N MET A 67 0.95 24.25 -8.97
CA MET A 67 -0.48 24.57 -9.06
C MET A 67 -0.93 25.57 -7.98
N LEU A 68 -0.32 25.52 -6.79
CA LEU A 68 -0.52 26.50 -5.72
C LEU A 68 0.07 27.87 -6.11
N ASP A 69 1.28 27.90 -6.67
CA ASP A 69 1.94 29.12 -7.17
C ASP A 69 1.16 29.79 -8.30
N CYS A 70 0.42 29.04 -9.12
CA CYS A 70 -0.44 29.59 -10.17
C CYS A 70 -1.68 30.34 -9.65
N LYS A 71 -2.01 30.25 -8.35
CA LYS A 71 -3.15 30.97 -7.79
C LYS A 71 -2.87 32.47 -7.74
N THR A 72 -3.81 33.27 -8.24
CA THR A 72 -3.72 34.74 -8.26
C THR A 72 -3.72 35.36 -6.86
N ARG A 73 -4.32 34.68 -5.87
CA ARG A 73 -4.35 35.11 -4.47
C ARG A 73 -4.16 33.90 -3.57
N TRP A 74 -3.33 34.06 -2.56
CA TRP A 74 -3.06 33.03 -1.57
C TRP A 74 -3.85 33.30 -0.30
N THR A 75 -4.46 32.25 0.23
CA THR A 75 -5.08 32.24 1.54
C THR A 75 -4.12 31.68 2.59
N ALA A 76 -4.41 31.87 3.88
CA ALA A 76 -3.62 31.27 4.96
C ALA A 76 -3.52 29.74 4.84
N ALA A 77 -4.57 29.08 4.32
CA ALA A 77 -4.56 27.65 4.06
C ALA A 77 -3.59 27.26 2.93
N ASP A 78 -3.44 28.11 1.91
CA ASP A 78 -2.50 27.88 0.81
C ASP A 78 -1.04 27.96 1.29
N TYR A 79 -0.73 28.93 2.17
CA TYR A 79 0.60 29.00 2.79
C TYR A 79 0.91 27.76 3.64
N ALA A 80 -0.04 27.30 4.45
CA ALA A 80 0.13 26.08 5.24
C ALA A 80 0.31 24.84 4.36
N ALA A 81 -0.45 24.74 3.26
CA ALA A 81 -0.32 23.66 2.29
C ALA A 81 1.04 23.69 1.56
N ALA A 82 1.51 24.87 1.17
CA ALA A 82 2.81 25.04 0.53
C ALA A 82 3.97 24.63 1.45
N ASP A 83 3.91 25.01 2.74
CA ASP A 83 4.93 24.60 3.71
C ASP A 83 4.91 23.09 3.99
N ALA A 84 3.73 22.48 4.07
CA ALA A 84 3.60 21.03 4.19
C ALA A 84 4.21 20.31 2.98
N LEU A 85 3.90 20.76 1.75
CA LEU A 85 4.45 20.22 0.51
C LEU A 85 5.98 20.36 0.45
N ARG A 86 6.53 21.52 0.83
CA ARG A 86 7.99 21.74 0.90
C ARG A 86 8.66 20.85 1.95
N GLY A 87 7.98 20.58 3.06
CA GLY A 87 8.41 19.62 4.07
C GLY A 87 8.50 18.21 3.50
N GLU A 88 7.45 17.77 2.81
CA GLU A 88 7.40 16.44 2.18
C GLU A 88 8.43 16.26 1.07
N ILE A 89 8.66 17.30 0.24
CA ILE A 89 9.69 17.27 -0.82
C ILE A 89 11.09 17.06 -0.22
N ARG A 90 11.42 17.77 0.87
CA ARG A 90 12.72 17.62 1.56
C ARG A 90 12.94 16.24 2.15
N GLN A 91 11.87 15.55 2.53
CA GLN A 91 11.97 14.20 3.07
C GLN A 91 11.96 13.11 1.97
N ALA A 92 11.49 13.45 0.77
CA ALA A 92 11.41 12.56 -0.39
C ALA A 92 12.62 12.66 -1.34
N ALA A 93 13.42 13.73 -1.23
CA ALA A 93 14.74 13.87 -1.86
C ALA A 93 15.82 13.16 -1.03
#